data_AF-A0A969KZJ9-F1
#
_entry.id   AF-A0A969KZJ9-F1
#
_cell.length_a   1.000
_cell.length_b   1.000
_cell.length_c   1.000
_cell.angle_alpha   90.00
_cell.angle_beta   90.00
_cell.angle_gamma   90.00
#
_symmetry.space_group_name_H-M   'P 1'
#
loop_
_entity.id
_entity.type
_entity.pdbx_description
1 polymer ?
#
loop_
_entity_poly.entity_id
_entity_poly.type
_entity_poly.pdbx_seq_one_letter_code
_entity_poly.pdbx_strand_id
1 'polypeptide(L)'
;MNQELFQTILNTLASKTLAYLLRDLEESQAEWRDFPGDAPPLELQQAFLETVTAIRTAGAAQAQAEGLDFAQLVEQARAELAAEEDWMAQRNQQIRQNWLSDLE
;
A
#
# COMPACT_ATOMS: atom_id res chain seq x y z
N MET A 1 1.87 6.98 -20.85
CA MET A 1 2.72 5.82 -20.46
C MET A 1 2.36 4.67 -21.38
N ASN A 2 3.32 3.95 -21.97
CA ASN A 2 3.00 2.79 -22.81
C ASN A 2 2.49 1.66 -21.90
N GLN A 3 1.26 1.16 -22.11
CA GLN A 3 0.68 0.06 -21.34
C GLN A 3 1.57 -1.19 -21.38
N GLU A 4 2.23 -1.47 -22.50
CA GLU A 4 3.14 -2.62 -22.62
C GLU A 4 4.36 -2.49 -21.70
N LEU A 5 4.92 -1.28 -21.60
CA LEU A 5 6.03 -1.01 -20.70
C LEU A 5 5.60 -1.17 -19.24
N PHE A 6 4.42 -0.67 -18.90
CA PHE A 6 3.87 -0.81 -17.56
C PHE A 6 3.68 -2.28 -17.17
N GLN A 7 3.07 -3.08 -18.05
CA GLN A 7 2.91 -4.53 -17.82
C GLN A 7 4.26 -5.25 -17.72
N THR A 8 5.24 -4.86 -18.55
CA THR A 8 6.60 -5.40 -18.47
C THR A 8 7.23 -5.10 -17.11
N ILE A 9 7.08 -3.87 -16.60
CA ILE A 9 7.58 -3.49 -15.28
C ILE A 9 6.91 -4.35 -14.20
N LEU A 10 5.57 -4.45 -14.19
CA LEU A 10 4.87 -5.27 -13.19
C LEU A 10 5.35 -6.72 -13.18
N ASN A 11 5.61 -7.29 -14.35
CA ASN A 11 6.10 -8.67 -14.47
C ASN A 11 7.56 -8.87 -14.03
N THR A 12 8.31 -7.80 -13.74
CA THR A 12 9.68 -7.87 -13.20
C THR A 12 9.76 -7.66 -11.69
N LEU A 13 8.71 -7.13 -11.07
CA LEU A 13 8.66 -6.90 -9.63
C LEU A 13 8.35 -8.21 -8.90
N ALA A 14 8.87 -8.38 -7.68
CA ALA A 14 8.52 -9.52 -6.84
C ALA A 14 7.05 -9.45 -6.38
N SER A 15 6.44 -10.61 -6.14
CA SER A 15 5.06 -10.72 -5.60
C SER A 15 4.85 -9.87 -4.35
N LYS A 16 5.82 -9.86 -3.42
CA LYS A 16 5.77 -9.03 -2.20
C LYS A 16 5.74 -7.52 -2.51
N THR A 17 6.53 -7.06 -3.49
CA THR A 17 6.53 -5.65 -3.90
C THR A 17 5.19 -5.23 -4.50
N LEU A 18 4.59 -6.09 -5.31
CA LEU A 18 3.26 -5.86 -5.86
C LEU A 18 2.19 -5.81 -4.76
N ALA A 19 2.35 -6.59 -3.69
CA ALA A 19 1.45 -6.58 -2.53
C ALA A 19 1.50 -5.25 -1.76
N TYR A 20 2.71 -4.72 -1.50
CA TYR A 20 2.88 -3.39 -0.89
C TYR A 20 2.29 -2.27 -1.75
N LEU A 21 2.56 -2.29 -3.06
CA LEU A 21 2.00 -1.29 -3.98
C LEU A 21 0.47 -1.34 -4.01
N LEU A 22 -0.12 -2.55 -4.02
CA LEU A 22 -1.56 -2.70 -3.99
C LEU A 22 -2.17 -2.17 -2.69
N ARG A 23 -1.55 -2.48 -1.53
CA ARG A 23 -1.95 -1.93 -0.24
C ARG A 23 -2.00 -0.40 -0.26
N ASP A 24 -0.90 0.25 -0.68
CA ASP A 24 -0.78 1.72 -0.64
C ASP A 24 -1.84 2.40 -1.50
N LEU A 25 -2.13 1.81 -2.67
CA LEU A 25 -3.19 2.30 -3.55
C LEU A 25 -4.57 2.08 -2.91
N GLU A 26 -4.84 0.92 -2.33
CA GLU A 26 -6.13 0.66 -1.68
C GLU A 26 -6.37 1.58 -0.46
N GLU A 27 -5.31 1.95 0.26
CA GLU A 27 -5.36 2.96 1.33
C GLU A 27 -5.63 4.36 0.77
N SER A 28 -4.90 4.78 -0.26
CA SER A 28 -5.13 6.06 -0.95
C SER A 28 -6.57 6.18 -1.48
N GLN A 29 -7.13 5.07 -1.98
CA GLN A 29 -8.53 5.04 -2.42
C GLN A 29 -9.51 5.11 -1.24
N ALA A 30 -9.17 4.49 -0.11
CA ALA A 30 -9.98 4.58 1.09
C ALA A 30 -10.05 6.01 1.60
N GLU A 31 -8.94 6.75 1.58
CA GLU A 31 -8.88 8.17 1.95
C GLU A 31 -9.85 9.03 1.14
N TRP A 32 -10.07 8.75 -0.15
CA TRP A 32 -11.04 9.50 -0.96
C TRP A 32 -12.48 9.34 -0.48
N ARG A 33 -12.81 8.22 0.18
CA ARG A 33 -14.14 8.01 0.78
C ARG A 33 -14.29 8.84 2.05
N ASP A 34 -13.22 8.93 2.84
CA ASP A 34 -13.19 9.70 4.08
C ASP A 34 -13.08 11.21 3.81
N PHE A 35 -12.42 11.59 2.71
CA PHE A 35 -12.19 12.97 2.27
C PHE A 35 -12.55 13.16 0.78
N PRO A 36 -13.84 13.21 0.41
CA PRO A 36 -14.26 13.30 -0.99
C PRO A 36 -13.81 14.58 -1.71
N GLY A 37 -13.49 15.65 -0.97
CA GLY A 37 -12.98 16.90 -1.52
C GLY A 37 -11.53 16.81 -2.03
N ASP A 38 -10.78 15.81 -1.56
CA ASP A 38 -9.40 15.55 -1.96
C ASP A 38 -9.30 14.46 -3.05
N ALA A 39 -10.45 13.87 -3.41
CA ALA A 39 -10.51 12.88 -4.47
C ALA A 39 -10.13 13.51 -5.82
N PRO A 40 -9.31 12.82 -6.64
CA PRO A 40 -8.93 13.33 -7.94
C PRO A 40 -10.14 13.36 -8.90
N PRO A 41 -10.05 14.09 -10.03
CA PRO A 41 -11.04 14.04 -11.10
C PRO A 41 -11.41 12.61 -11.54
N LEU A 42 -12.65 12.41 -11.99
CA LEU A 42 -13.19 11.09 -12.32
C LEU A 42 -12.34 10.31 -13.33
N GLU A 43 -11.74 10.98 -14.31
CA GLU A 43 -10.87 10.36 -15.31
C GLU A 43 -9.63 9.75 -14.67
N LEU A 44 -9.06 10.42 -13.66
CA LEU A 44 -7.92 9.91 -12.92
C LEU A 44 -8.31 8.79 -11.95
N GLN A 45 -9.53 8.83 -11.39
CA GLN A 45 -10.05 7.71 -10.59
C GLN A 45 -10.22 6.45 -11.44
N GLN A 46 -10.65 6.57 -12.70
CA GLN A 46 -10.76 5.42 -13.60
C GLN A 46 -9.38 4.85 -13.95
N ALA A 47 -8.43 5.68 -14.36
CA ALA A 47 -7.06 5.24 -14.63
C ALA A 47 -6.39 4.60 -13.39
N PHE A 48 -6.73 5.08 -12.20
CA PHE A 48 -6.31 4.49 -10.94
C PHE A 48 -6.90 3.09 -10.73
N LEU A 49 -8.20 2.90 -10.94
CA LEU A 49 -8.85 1.59 -10.84
C LEU A 49 -8.28 0.57 -11.82
N GLU A 50 -7.97 1.00 -13.05
CA GLU A 50 -7.27 0.17 -14.04
C GLU A 50 -5.89 -0.25 -13.54
N THR A 51 -5.15 0.68 -12.93
CA THR A 51 -3.82 0.44 -12.34
C THR A 51 -3.90 -0.58 -11.20
N VAL A 52 -4.85 -0.41 -10.28
CA VAL A 52 -5.12 -1.35 -9.17
C VAL A 52 -5.43 -2.75 -9.70
N THR A 53 -6.28 -2.83 -10.72
CA THR A 53 -6.66 -4.11 -11.36
C THR A 53 -5.46 -4.79 -12.02
N ALA A 54 -4.61 -4.02 -12.70
CA ALA A 54 -3.41 -4.54 -13.34
C ALA A 54 -2.40 -5.08 -12.31
N ILE A 55 -2.13 -4.33 -11.24
CA ILE A 55 -1.22 -4.77 -10.16
C ILE A 55 -1.76 -6.03 -9.50
N ARG A 56 -3.07 -6.08 -9.20
CA ARG A 56 -3.70 -7.26 -8.59
C ARG A 56 -3.56 -8.49 -9.48
N THR A 57 -3.77 -8.33 -10.79
CA THR A 57 -3.65 -9.43 -11.76
C THR A 57 -2.22 -9.93 -11.87
N ALA A 58 -1.25 -9.01 -12.00
CA ALA A 58 0.17 -9.36 -12.07
C ALA A 58 0.66 -10.02 -10.76
N GLY A 59 0.26 -9.47 -9.61
CA GLY A 59 0.61 -9.99 -8.30
C GLY A 59 0.06 -11.39 -8.05
N ALA A 60 -1.20 -11.63 -8.44
CA ALA A 60 -1.80 -12.97 -8.38
C ALA A 60 -1.05 -13.98 -9.26
N ALA A 61 -0.72 -13.60 -10.50
CA ALA A 61 0.03 -14.46 -11.42
C ALA A 61 1.44 -14.78 -10.89
N GLN A 62 2.14 -13.79 -10.33
CA GLN A 62 3.46 -13.97 -9.75
C GLN A 62 3.46 -14.82 -8.48
N ALA A 63 2.57 -14.51 -7.54
CA ALA A 63 2.45 -15.29 -6.30
C ALA A 63 2.09 -16.75 -6.63
N GLN A 64 1.20 -16.98 -7.60
CA GLN A 64 0.86 -18.33 -8.04
C GLN A 64 2.08 -19.09 -8.61
N ALA A 65 2.94 -18.43 -9.37
CA ALA A 65 4.18 -19.04 -9.88
C ALA A 65 5.17 -19.40 -8.76
N GLU A 66 5.12 -18.67 -7.64
CA GLU A 66 5.93 -18.91 -6.43
C GLU A 66 5.26 -19.89 -5.45
N GLY A 67 4.02 -20.33 -5.71
CA GLY A 67 3.24 -21.18 -4.80
C GLY A 67 2.69 -20.45 -3.58
N LEU A 68 2.54 -19.13 -3.66
CA LEU A 68 2.03 -18.23 -2.62
C LEU A 68 0.60 -17.76 -2.94
N ASP A 69 -0.12 -17.33 -1.90
CA ASP A 69 -1.40 -16.63 -2.05
C ASP A 69 -1.17 -15.11 -1.99
N PHE A 70 -1.45 -14.43 -3.10
CA PHE A 70 -1.28 -12.99 -3.19
C PHE A 70 -2.15 -12.22 -2.19
N ALA A 71 -3.36 -12.71 -1.89
CA ALA A 71 -4.22 -12.07 -0.90
C ALA A 71 -3.59 -12.09 0.49
N GLN A 72 -2.94 -13.20 0.86
CA GLN A 72 -2.21 -13.29 2.13
C GLN A 72 -1.01 -12.35 2.16
N LEU A 73 -0.29 -12.16 1.04
CA LEU A 73 0.81 -11.20 0.95
C LEU A 73 0.32 -9.76 1.16
N VAL A 74 -0.85 -9.40 0.61
CA VAL A 74 -1.45 -8.07 0.81
C VAL A 74 -1.85 -7.87 2.27
N GLU A 75 -2.49 -8.86 2.90
CA GLU A 75 -2.83 -8.78 4.33
C GLU A 75 -1.60 -8.71 5.23
N GLN A 76 -0.52 -9.42 4.89
CA GLN A 76 0.77 -9.27 5.58
C GLN A 76 1.33 -7.85 5.43
N ALA A 77 1.29 -7.28 4.23
CA ALA A 77 1.72 -5.90 4.00
C ALA A 77 0.92 -4.88 4.81
N ARG A 78 -0.39 -5.11 5.01
CA ARG A 78 -1.25 -4.30 5.90
C ARG A 78 -0.85 -4.43 7.37
N ALA A 79 -0.65 -5.66 7.83
CA ALA A 79 -0.26 -5.93 9.22
C ALA A 79 1.11 -5.34 9.57
N GLU A 80 2.07 -5.41 8.63
CA GLU A 80 3.39 -4.80 8.82
C GLU A 80 3.33 -3.27 8.96
N LEU A 81 2.48 -2.59 8.17
CA LEU A 81 2.28 -1.14 8.28
C LEU A 81 1.69 -0.76 9.64
N ALA A 82 0.62 -1.44 10.06
CA ALA A 82 -0.01 -1.17 11.36
C ALA A 82 0.98 -1.36 12.52
N ALA A 83 1.83 -2.39 12.45
CA ALA A 83 2.87 -2.62 13.46
C ALA A 83 3.94 -1.50 13.47
N GLU A 84 4.32 -0.98 12.30
CA GLU A 84 5.25 0.16 12.19
C GLU A 84 4.65 1.44 12.77
N GLU A 85 3.39 1.74 12.46
CA GLU A 85 2.66 2.90 12.99
C GLU A 85 2.51 2.83 14.52
N ASP A 86 2.14 1.67 15.05
CA ASP A 86 2.03 1.43 16.49
C ASP A 86 3.38 1.63 17.18
N TRP A 87 4.46 1.09 16.61
CA TRP A 87 5.81 1.27 17.15
C TRP A 87 6.24 2.75 17.13
N MET A 88 5.97 3.47 16.04
CA MET A 88 6.24 4.91 15.93
C MET A 88 5.45 5.72 16.96
N ALA A 89 4.17 5.39 17.17
CA ALA A 89 3.33 6.04 18.17
C ALA A 89 3.87 5.86 19.60
N GLN A 90 4.25 4.63 19.96
CA GLN A 90 4.85 4.31 21.26
C GLN A 90 6.17 5.05 21.48
N ARG A 91 7.05 5.07 20.47
CA ARG A 91 8.31 5.82 20.52
C ARG A 91 8.07 7.31 20.74
N ASN A 92 7.14 7.90 19.99
CA ASN A 92 6.79 9.32 20.12
C ASN A 92 6.17 9.65 21.48
N GLN A 93 5.42 8.71 22.08
CA GLN A 93 4.91 8.85 23.44
C GLN A 93 6.05 8.83 24.47
N GLN A 94 6.99 7.89 24.38
CA GLN A 94 8.15 7.84 25.27
C GLN A 94 9.02 9.09 25.15
N ILE A 95 9.27 9.58 23.93
CA ILE A 95 10.00 10.84 23.74
C ILE A 95 9.29 11.98 24.47
N ARG A 96 7.97 12.13 24.29
CA ARG A 96 7.20 13.18 24.99
C ARG A 96 7.27 13.04 26.51
N GLN A 97 7.18 11.82 27.04
CA GLN A 97 7.30 11.57 28.48
C GLN A 97 8.68 11.94 29.02
N ASN A 98 9.75 11.57 28.31
CA ASN A 98 11.12 11.90 28.70
C ASN A 98 11.37 13.41 28.67
N TRP A 99 10.88 14.12 27.64
CA TRP A 99 10.97 15.58 27.57
C TRP A 99 10.21 16.27 28.71
N LEU A 100 9.07 15.73 29.14
CA LEU A 100 8.32 16.25 30.28
C LEU A 100 9.03 15.99 31.61
N SER A 101 9.64 14.82 31.79
CA SER A 101 10.40 14.52 33.02
C SER A 101 11.71 15.30 33.14
N ASP A 102 12.34 15.68 32.01
CA ASP A 102 13.57 16.49 32.01
C ASP A 102 13.31 17.98 32.34
N LEU A 103 12.04 18.41 32.38
CA LEU A 103 11.63 19.78 32.72
C LEU A 103 11.22 19.95 34.20
N GLU A 104 11.13 18.86 34.96
CA GLU A 104 10.85 18.85 36.41
C GLU A 104 12.14 18.81 37.25
#